data_AF-A0A392SF08-F1
#
_entry.id   AF-A0A392SF08-F1
#
_cell.length_a   1.000
_cell.length_b   1.000
_cell.length_c   1.000
_cell.angle_alpha   90.00
_cell.angle_beta   90.00
_cell.angle_gamma   90.00
#
_symmetry.space_group_name_H-M   'P 1'
#
loop_
_entity.id
_entity.type
_entity.pdbx_description
1 polymer ?
#
loop_
_entity_poly.entity_id
_entity_poly.type
_entity_poly.pdbx_seq_one_letter_code
_entity_poly.pdbx_strand_id
1 'polypeptide(L)' 'MVVWSVELSKFDLNFSPRGAINLQMLTDFVLEMSTPPEENAASPWTLSVDGASNIRGSGAGVV' A
#
# COMPACT_ATOMS: atom_id res chain seq x y z
N MET A 1 -29.95 7.11 -0.24
CA MET A 1 -28.53 7.53 -0.15
C MET A 1 -28.28 8.12 1.24
N VAL A 2 -28.37 7.30 2.30
CA VAL A 2 -28.30 7.77 3.71
C VAL A 2 -27.58 6.73 4.57
N VAL A 3 -27.78 5.44 4.29
CA VAL A 3 -27.19 4.32 5.05
C VAL A 3 -25.67 4.43 5.16
N TRP A 4 -24.96 4.59 4.03
CA TRP A 4 -23.51 4.71 4.02
C TRP A 4 -22.98 5.96 4.74
N SER A 5 -23.65 7.09 4.60
CA SER A 5 -23.27 8.32 5.31
C SER A 5 -23.41 8.19 6.83
N VAL A 6 -24.44 7.48 7.29
CA VAL A 6 -24.69 7.25 8.73
C VAL A 6 -23.76 6.20 9.32
N GLU A 7 -23.37 5.20 8.54
CA GLU A 7 -22.47 4.15 9.01
C GLU A 7 -21.02 4.64 9.10
N LEU A 8 -20.56 5.38 8.09
CA LEU A 8 -19.20 5.90 8.01
C LEU A 8 -18.95 7.06 8.98
N SER A 9 -19.96 7.87 9.29
CA SER A 9 -19.81 8.97 10.26
C SER A 9 -19.45 8.51 11.68
N LYS A 10 -19.71 7.24 12.02
CA LYS A 10 -19.28 6.64 13.31
C LYS A 10 -17.76 6.51 13.42
N PHE A 11 -17.05 6.54 12.30
CA PHE A 11 -15.60 6.42 12.21
C PHE A 11 -14.95 7.75 11.83
N ASP A 12 -15.66 8.88 11.99
CA ASP A 12 -15.26 10.21 11.50
C ASP A 12 -14.98 10.25 9.98
N LEU A 13 -15.58 9.32 9.22
CA LEU A 13 -15.46 9.24 7.77
C LEU A 13 -16.67 9.90 7.10
N ASN A 14 -16.43 10.85 6.20
CA ASN A 14 -17.48 11.53 5.46
C ASN A 14 -17.71 10.88 4.09
N PHE A 15 -18.92 10.35 3.86
CA PHE A 15 -19.32 9.80 2.57
C PHE A 15 -19.86 10.90 1.66
N SER A 16 -19.15 11.16 0.56
CA SER A 16 -19.63 12.03 -0.52
C SER A 16 -19.95 11.17 -1.75
N PRO A 17 -21.22 11.07 -2.17
CA PRO A 17 -21.59 10.32 -3.36
C PRO A 17 -20.99 11.01 -4.58
N ARG A 18 -19.95 10.40 -5.16
CA ARG A 18 -19.48 10.77 -6.49
C ARG A 18 -20.41 10.07 -7.48
N GLY A 19 -20.82 10.79 -8.53
CA GLY A 19 -21.59 10.19 -9.63
C GLY A 19 -20.86 9.00 -10.24
N ALA A 20 -21.46 8.34 -11.23
CA ALA A 20 -20.85 7.19 -11.89
C ALA A 20 -19.38 7.49 -12.25
N ILE A 21 -18.45 6.81 -11.58
CA ILE A 21 -17.03 6.92 -11.90
C ILE A 21 -16.89 6.31 -13.29
N ASN A 22 -16.28 7.06 -14.21
CA ASN A 22 -16.07 6.56 -15.56
C ASN A 22 -15.16 5.32 -15.45
N LEU A 23 -15.67 4.16 -15.88
CA LEU A 23 -14.92 2.90 -15.81
C LEU A 23 -13.57 3.03 -16.51
N GLN A 24 -13.49 3.87 -17.56
CA GLN A 24 -12.26 4.22 -18.26
C GLN A 24 -11.22 4.88 -17.33
N MET A 25 -11.64 5.81 -16.47
CA MET A 25 -10.74 6.45 -15.51
C MET A 25 -10.23 5.44 -14.48
N LEU A 26 -11.07 4.48 -14.08
CA LEU A 26 -10.65 3.41 -13.16
C LEU A 26 -9.64 2.47 -13.83
N THR A 27 -9.86 2.10 -15.10
CA THR A 27 -8.91 1.26 -15.85
C THR A 27 -7.59 1.96 -16.10
N ASP A 28 -7.63 3.25 -16.42
CA ASP A 28 -6.42 4.04 -16.64
C ASP A 28 -5.65 4.22 -15.33
N PHE A 29 -6.34 4.43 -14.21
CA PHE A 29 -5.72 4.49 -12.87
C PHE A 29 -5.10 3.15 -12.47
N VAL A 30 -5.79 2.02 -12.67
CA VAL A 30 -5.22 0.70 -12.38
C VAL A 30 -4.02 0.41 -13.28
N LEU A 31 -4.06 0.84 -14.54
CA LEU A 31 -2.93 0.72 -15.46
C LEU A 31 -1.74 1.59 -15.04
N GLU A 32 -1.98 2.82 -14.58
CA GLU A 32 -0.94 3.72 -14.05
C GLU A 32 -0.36 3.20 -12.73
N MET A 33 -1.19 2.64 -11.86
CA MET A 33 -0.80 2.07 -10.57
C MET A 33 -0.13 0.70 -10.70
N SER A 34 -0.47 -0.05 -11.76
CA SER A 34 0.23 -1.28 -12.08
C SER A 34 1.56 -0.89 -12.72
N THR A 35 2.64 -1.04 -11.97
CA THR A 35 3.98 -1.11 -12.57
C THR A 35 3.90 -2.07 -13.76
N PRO A 36 4.44 -1.71 -14.94
CA PRO A 36 4.54 -2.66 -16.04
C PRO A 36 5.24 -3.91 -15.51
N PRO A 37 4.97 -5.09 -16.07
CA PRO A 37 5.84 -6.24 -15.86
C PRO A 37 7.16 -5.93 -16.57
N GLU A 38 7.95 -5.00 -16.01
CA GLU A 38 9.38 -5.23 -15.91
C GLU A 38 9.45 -6.62 -15.31
N GLU A 39 9.74 -7.56 -16.21
CA GLU A 39 10.31 -8.86 -16.01
C GLU A 39 10.39 -9.30 -14.55
N ASN A 40 9.99 -10.53 -14.27
CA ASN A 40 10.25 -11.25 -13.02
C ASN A 40 11.76 -11.34 -12.65
N ALA A 41 12.56 -10.29 -12.79
CA ALA A 41 13.66 -10.03 -11.90
C ALA A 41 13.02 -9.79 -10.54
N ALA A 42 13.02 -10.84 -9.71
CA ALA A 42 12.91 -10.69 -8.27
C ALA A 42 13.88 -9.57 -7.87
N SER A 43 13.35 -8.35 -7.68
CA SER A 43 14.14 -7.21 -7.24
C SER A 43 14.78 -7.65 -5.93
N PRO A 44 16.11 -7.80 -5.86
CA PRO A 44 16.75 -8.27 -4.64
C PRO A 44 16.43 -7.25 -3.56
N TRP A 45 15.73 -7.69 -2.51
CA TRP A 45 15.39 -6.82 -1.39
C TRP A 45 16.70 -6.39 -0.72
N THR A 46 17.04 -5.10 -0.82
CA THR A 46 18.19 -4.55 -0.12
C THR A 46 17.84 -4.36 1.35
N LEU A 47 18.15 -5.36 2.17
CA LEU A 47 18.03 -5.26 3.62
C LEU A 47 19.18 -4.39 4.17
N SER A 48 18.87 -3.18 4.61
CA SER A 48 19.80 -2.34 5.36
C SER A 48 19.64 -2.61 6.85
N VAL A 49 20.62 -3.27 7.47
CA VAL A 49 20.68 -3.44 8.93
C VAL A 49 21.58 -2.37 9.52
N ASP A 50 21.07 -1.62 10.50
CA ASP A 50 21.93 -0.81 11.36
C ASP A 50 22.62 -1.77 12.32
N GLY A 51 23.88 -2.09 12.05
CA GLY A 51 24.63 -3.09 12.80
C GLY A 51 24.82 -2.71 14.27
N ALA A 52 23.79 -2.90 15.11
CA ALA A 52 23.87 -2.78 16.54
C ALA A 52 24.46 -4.07 17.12
N SER A 53 25.78 -4.12 17.22
CA SER A 53 26.52 -5.21 17.87
C SER A 53 26.94 -4.79 19.29
N ASN A 54 26.77 -5.70 20.25
CA ASN A 54 27.30 -5.49 21.62
C ASN A 54 28.79 -5.88 21.71
N ILE A 55 29.51 -5.45 22.75
CA ILE A 55 30.95 -5.71 22.93
C ILE A 55 31.33 -7.20 22.99
N ARG A 56 30.34 -8.09 23.18
CA ARG A 56 30.50 -9.55 23.20
C ARG A 56 30.30 -10.17 21.81
N GLY A 57 30.09 -9.36 20.78
CA GLY A 57 29.99 -9.81 19.38
C GLY A 57 28.72 -10.61 19.08
N SER A 58 27.67 -10.51 19.91
CA SER A 58 26.43 -11.25 19.69
C SER A 58 25.43 -10.38 18.94
N GLY A 59 25.31 -10.60 17.63
CA GLY A 59 24.30 -10.00 16.76
C GLY A 59 23.11 -10.92 16.54
N ALA A 60 21.91 -10.35 16.37
CA ALA A 60 20.73 -11.08 15.94
C ALA A 60 20.73 -11.18 14.40
N GLY A 61 20.77 -12.40 13.87
CA GLY A 61 20.58 -12.64 12.44
C GLY A 61 19.10 -12.58 12.06
N VAL A 62 18.81 -12.17 10.83
CA VAL A 62 17.48 -12.30 10.22
C VAL A 62 17.33 -13.74 9.71
N VAL A 63 16.21 -14.40 10.01
CA VAL A 63 15.85 -15.76 9.53
C VAL A 63 14.61 -15.71 8.67
#